data_AF-A0A2S8BL73-F1
#
_entry.id   AF-A0A2S8BL73-F1
#
_cell.length_a   1.000
_cell.length_b   1.000
_cell.length_c   1.000
_cell.angle_alpha   90.00
_cell.angle_beta   90.00
_cell.angle_gamma   90.00
#
_symmetry.space_group_name_H-M   'P 1'
#
loop_
_entity.id
_entity.type
_entity.pdbx_description
1 polymer ?
#
loop_
_entity_poly.entity_id
_entity_poly.type
_entity_poly.pdbx_seq_one_letter_code
_entity_poly.pdbx_strand_id
1 'polypeptide(L)' 'MRVLYGGSVNAKNIGELVAQDDVDGALVGGASLDGEQFATLAAIAAGGPLP' A
#
# COMPACT_ATOMS: atom_id res chain seq x y z
N MET A 1 -2.68 -17.68 -3.98
CA MET A 1 -3.72 -16.96 -3.19
C MET A 1 -3.04 -15.73 -2.64
N ARG A 2 -3.69 -14.56 -2.61
CA ARG A 2 -3.09 -13.33 -2.06
C ARG A 2 -3.69 -13.02 -0.68
N VAL A 3 -2.86 -12.56 0.26
CA VAL A 3 -3.20 -12.13 1.61
C VAL A 3 -2.93 -10.62 1.69
N LEU A 4 -3.99 -9.84 1.90
CA LEU A 4 -3.90 -8.38 1.95
C LEU A 4 -4.05 -7.87 3.38
N TYR A 5 -3.24 -6.89 3.76
CA TYR A 5 -3.40 -6.17 5.02
C TYR A 5 -4.57 -5.18 4.94
N GLY A 6 -5.59 -5.36 5.78
CA GLY A 6 -6.82 -4.53 5.80
C GLY A 6 -6.88 -3.48 6.91
N GLY A 7 -5.77 -3.23 7.60
CA GLY A 7 -5.69 -2.18 8.63
C GLY A 7 -5.48 -0.78 8.06
N SER A 8 -5.07 0.15 8.93
CA SER A 8 -4.77 1.53 8.51
C SER A 8 -3.49 1.60 7.69
N VAL A 9 -3.60 2.08 6.45
CA VAL A 9 -2.52 2.13 5.45
C VAL A 9 -2.34 3.58 5.00
N ASN A 10 -1.08 4.03 4.96
CA ASN A 10 -0.67 5.36 4.50
C ASN A 10 0.77 5.30 3.95
N ALA A 11 1.24 6.42 3.39
CA ALA A 11 2.54 6.47 2.71
C ALA A 11 3.73 6.19 3.64
N LYS A 12 3.57 6.35 4.96
CA LYS A 12 4.64 6.11 5.93
C LYS A 12 4.81 4.64 6.28
N ASN A 13 3.76 3.81 6.15
CA ASN A 13 3.77 2.43 6.62
C ASN A 13 3.59 1.38 5.52
N ILE A 14 3.07 1.74 4.33
CA ILE A 14 2.79 0.76 3.27
C ILE A 14 4.04 -0.02 2.86
N GLY A 15 5.21 0.62 2.79
CA GLY A 15 6.47 -0.04 2.41
C GLY A 15 6.90 -1.12 3.41
N GLU A 16 6.73 -0.87 4.71
CA GLU A 16 7.05 -1.86 5.75
C GLU A 16 6.04 -3.01 5.80
N LEU A 17 4.77 -2.71 5.50
CA LEU A 17 3.69 -3.70 5.48
C LEU A 17 3.86 -4.68 4.32
N VAL A 18 4.09 -4.19 3.10
CA VAL A 18 4.28 -5.03 1.90
C VAL A 18 5.64 -5.73 1.85
N ALA A 19 6.57 -5.35 2.73
CA ALA A 19 7.86 -6.03 2.89
C ALA A 19 7.77 -7.28 3.80
N GLN A 20 6.63 -7.54 4.45
CA GLN A 20 6.44 -8.75 5.25
C GLN A 20 6.20 -9.96 4.34
N ASP A 21 6.83 -11.10 4.67
CA ASP A 21 6.80 -12.32 3.84
C ASP A 21 5.38 -12.83 3.54
N ASP A 22 4.43 -12.63 4.47
CA ASP A 22 3.04 -13.10 4.36
C ASP A 22 2.04 -12.00 3.95
N VAL A 23 2.51 -10.83 3.50
CA VAL A 23 1.66 -9.70 3.10
C VAL A 23 1.89 -9.36 1.62
N ASP A 24 0.89 -9.69 0.79
CA ASP A 24 0.95 -9.49 -0.67
C ASP A 24 0.48 -8.09 -1.11
N GLY A 25 0.11 -7.22 -0.17
CA GLY A 25 -0.44 -5.89 -0.45
C GLY A 25 -1.38 -5.37 0.64
N ALA A 26 -2.18 -4.38 0.30
CA ALA A 26 -3.07 -3.70 1.24
C ALA A 26 -4.49 -3.47 0.67
N LEU A 27 -5.50 -3.61 1.53
CA LEU A 27 -6.87 -3.16 1.28
C LEU A 27 -7.05 -1.77 1.89
N VAL A 28 -6.88 -0.74 1.07
CA VAL A 28 -6.77 0.66 1.52
C VAL A 28 -8.15 1.25 1.84
N GLY A 29 -8.30 1.83 3.04
CA GLY A 29 -9.49 2.55 3.49
C GLY A 29 -9.53 4.00 2.99
N GLY A 30 -9.64 4.98 3.90
CA GLY A 30 -9.87 6.39 3.56
C GLY A 30 -8.84 7.03 2.61
N ALA A 31 -7.59 6.55 2.60
CA ALA A 31 -6.57 7.04 1.67
C ALA A 31 -6.85 6.66 0.20
N SER A 32 -7.79 5.75 -0.07
CA SER A 32 -8.26 5.43 -1.43
C SER A 32 -9.19 6.51 -2.02
N LEU A 33 -9.70 7.42 -1.19
CA LEU A 33 -10.60 8.50 -1.64
C LEU A 33 -9.84 9.72 -2.21
N ASP A 34 -8.52 9.74 -2.07
CA ASP A 34 -7.62 10.72 -2.65
C ASP A 34 -6.74 10.02 -3.69
N GLY A 35 -6.88 10.41 -4.96
CA GLY A 35 -6.20 9.76 -6.08
C GLY A 35 -4.68 9.89 -6.04
N GLU A 36 -4.16 11.04 -5.61
CA GLU A 36 -2.71 11.26 -5.51
C GLU A 36 -2.11 10.43 -4.38
N GLN A 37 -2.80 10.36 -3.24
CA GLN A 37 -2.39 9.49 -2.15
C GLN A 37 -2.46 8.02 -2.57
N PHE A 38 -3.55 7.58 -3.19
CA PHE A 38 -3.71 6.19 -3.60
C PHE A 38 -2.66 5.76 -4.64
N ALA A 39 -2.35 6.62 -5.61
CA ALA A 39 -1.27 6.38 -6.57
C ALA A 39 0.09 6.28 -5.87
N THR A 40 0.36 7.13 -4.89
CA THR A 40 1.58 7.07 -4.08
C THR A 40 1.69 5.75 -3.31
N LEU A 41 0.59 5.26 -2.71
CA LEU A 41 0.59 3.96 -2.02
C LEU A 41 0.89 2.80 -2.97
N ALA A 42 0.28 2.80 -4.16
CA ALA A 42 0.53 1.80 -5.19
C ALA A 42 1.99 1.83 -5.68
N ALA A 43 2.56 3.02 -5.86
CA ALA A 43 3.97 3.20 -6.24
C ALA A 43 4.91 2.56 -5.21
N ILE A 44 4.75 2.92 -3.94
CA ILE A 44 5.58 2.39 -2.86
C ILE A 44 5.45 0.87 -2.79
N ALA A 45 4.23 0.33 -2.91
CA ALA A 45 3.99 -1.11 -2.93
C ALA A 45 4.60 -1.83 -4.15
N ALA A 46 4.81 -1.13 -5.27
CA ALA A 46 5.47 -1.64 -6.46
C ALA A 46 7.01 -1.60 -6.40
N GLY A 47 7.60 -1.02 -5.33
CA GLY A 47 9.05 -0.96 -5.13
C GLY A 47 9.74 0.33 -5.58
N GLY A 48 8.99 1.41 -5.85
CA GLY A 48 9.57 2.72 -6.17
C GLY A 48 8.56 3.74 -6.66
N PRO A 49 8.89 5.05 -6.67
CA PRO A 49 7.98 6.07 -7.16
C PRO A 49 7.57 5.78 -8.61
N LEU A 50 6.29 5.99 -8.92
CA LEU A 50 5.80 5.97 -10.30
C LEU A 50 6.56 7.06 -11.09
N PRO A 51 6.95 6.79 -12.36
CA PRO A 51 7.56 7.81 -13.21
C PRO A 51 6.63 9.02 -13.44
#